data_AF-A0A7C4LXH2-F1
#
_entry.id   AF-A0A7C4LXH2-F1
#
_cell.length_a   1.000
_cell.length_b   1.000
_cell.length_c   1.000
_cell.angle_alpha   90.00
_cell.angle_beta   90.00
_cell.angle_gamma   90.00
#
_symmetry.space_group_name_H-M   'P 1'
#
loop_
_entity.id
_entity.type
_entity.pdbx_description
1 polymer ?
#
loop_
_entity_poly.entity_id
_entity_poly.type
_entity_poly.pdbx_seq_one_letter_code
_entity_poly.pdbx_strand_id
1 'polypeptide(L)'
;PAAVAARAGVPMTVVHAPRANPRIQELLERRRAALGCRFLAKEDSVHALLGELRAGRSLGLLLDQRHDVADAVDFFGRPAPVPIVDAPSRKVAV
;
A
#
# COMPACT_ATOMS: atom_id res chain seq x y z
N PRO A 1 11.25 6.58 -0.01
CA PRO A 1 10.95 6.82 -1.45
C PRO A 1 9.69 7.67 -1.67
N ALA A 2 8.53 7.27 -1.14
CA ALA A 2 7.26 7.98 -1.39
C ALA A 2 7.26 9.46 -0.98
N ALA A 3 7.80 9.79 0.20
CA ALA A 3 7.89 11.20 0.64
C ALA A 3 8.79 12.06 -0.26
N VAL A 4 9.84 11.47 -0.86
CA VAL A 4 10.71 12.16 -1.82
C VAL A 4 9.96 12.41 -3.13
N ALA A 5 9.26 11.39 -3.66
CA ALA A 5 8.44 11.54 -4.86
C ALA A 5 7.33 12.58 -4.67
N ALA A 6 6.67 12.58 -3.51
CA ALA A 6 5.66 13.59 -3.14
C ALA A 6 6.23 15.01 -3.16
N ARG A 7 7.42 15.21 -2.57
CA ARG A 7 8.12 16.51 -2.57
C ARG A 7 8.60 16.93 -3.97
N ALA A 8 8.80 15.98 -4.87
CA ALA A 8 9.11 16.24 -6.28
C ALA A 8 7.85 16.49 -7.14
N GLY A 9 6.67 16.59 -6.54
CA GLY A 9 5.42 16.90 -7.24
C GLY A 9 4.64 15.68 -7.74
N VAL A 10 5.06 14.46 -7.41
CA VAL A 10 4.31 13.24 -7.77
C VAL A 10 3.22 13.00 -6.72
N PRO A 11 1.91 13.00 -7.06
CA PRO A 11 0.86 12.72 -6.09
C PRO A 11 0.95 11.26 -5.62
N MET A 12 1.28 11.06 -4.33
CA MET A 12 1.47 9.74 -3.73
C MET A 12 0.36 9.41 -2.72
N THR A 13 -0.15 8.18 -2.79
CA THR A 13 -0.94 7.55 -1.73
C THR A 13 -0.24 6.28 -1.27
N VAL A 14 0.07 6.16 0.02
CA VAL A 14 0.83 5.04 0.59
C VAL A 14 -0.08 4.18 1.46
N VAL A 15 -0.07 2.87 1.21
CA VAL A 15 -0.86 1.91 1.99
C VAL A 15 -0.12 1.54 3.28
N HIS A 16 -0.83 1.46 4.40
CA HIS A 16 -0.26 1.01 5.67
C HIS A 16 -1.21 0.08 6.43
N ALA A 17 -0.65 -0.83 7.24
CA ALA A 17 -1.42 -1.52 8.26
C ALA A 17 -1.58 -0.63 9.50
N PRO A 18 -2.81 -0.41 10.03
CA PRO A 18 -3.05 0.18 11.34
C PRO A 18 -2.36 -0.62 12.44
N ARG A 19 -2.02 0.06 13.53
CA ARG A 19 -1.34 -0.53 14.68
C ARG A 19 -2.31 -0.70 15.84
N ALA A 20 -2.33 -1.88 16.44
CA ALA A 20 -3.21 -2.21 17.57
C ALA A 20 -2.96 -1.33 18.81
N ASN A 21 -1.73 -0.85 19.00
CA ASN A 21 -1.41 0.08 20.09
C ASN A 21 -1.81 1.52 19.69
N PRO A 22 -2.79 2.15 20.35
CA PRO A 22 -3.29 3.48 19.96
C PRO A 22 -2.22 4.57 20.03
N ARG A 23 -1.33 4.53 21.03
CA ARG A 23 -0.26 5.54 21.18
C ARG A 23 0.74 5.48 20.03
N ILE A 24 1.02 4.27 19.54
CA ILE A 24 1.89 4.06 18.37
C ILE A 24 1.18 4.51 17.10
N GLN A 25 -0.11 4.19 16.96
CA GLN A 25 -0.90 4.62 15.80
C GLN A 25 -0.91 6.15 15.67
N GLU A 26 -1.26 6.86 16.74
CA GLU A 26 -1.26 8.33 16.75
C GLU A 26 0.13 8.92 16.47
N LEU A 27 1.19 8.34 17.04
CA LEU A 27 2.55 8.78 16.78
C LEU A 27 2.90 8.65 15.29
N LEU A 28 2.53 7.53 14.66
CA LEU A 28 2.77 7.30 13.24
C LEU A 28 1.95 8.26 12.38
N GLU A 29 0.68 8.49 12.70
CA GLU A 29 -0.18 9.44 11.98
C GLU A 29 0.39 10.86 12.01
N ARG A 30 0.80 11.34 13.19
CA ARG A 30 1.44 12.67 13.32
C ARG A 30 2.70 12.79 12.47
N ARG A 31 3.54 11.75 12.45
CA ARG A 31 4.78 11.74 11.64
C ARG A 31 4.47 11.67 10.15
N ARG A 32 3.45 10.90 9.75
CA ARG A 32 3.02 10.71 8.36
C ARG A 32 2.39 11.96 7.76
N ALA A 33 1.64 12.73 8.55
CA ALA A 33 1.04 13.99 8.09
C ALA A 33 2.08 14.98 7.53
N ALA A 34 3.32 14.92 8.03
CA ALA A 34 4.41 15.78 7.57
C ALA A 34 5.10 15.30 6.27
N LEU A 35 4.70 14.16 5.70
CA LEU A 35 5.37 13.56 4.54
C LEU A 35 4.85 14.06 3.20
N GLY A 36 3.77 14.84 3.18
CA GLY A 36 3.20 15.40 1.95
C GLY A 36 2.54 14.36 1.03
N CYS A 37 2.28 13.15 1.54
CA CYS A 37 1.57 12.10 0.83
C CYS A 37 0.29 11.71 1.59
N ARG A 38 -0.67 11.15 0.85
CA ARG A 38 -1.86 10.56 1.46
C ARG A 38 -1.54 9.16 1.98
N PHE A 39 -2.31 8.73 2.96
CA PHE A 39 -2.22 7.40 3.55
C PHE A 39 -3.58 6.73 3.48
N LEU A 40 -3.56 5.42 3.23
CA LEU A 40 -4.74 4.58 3.11
C LEU A 40 -4.48 3.32 3.94
N ALA A 41 -5.44 2.92 4.76
CA ALA A 41 -5.30 1.75 5.61
C ALA A 41 -5.43 0.49 4.75
N LYS A 42 -4.67 -0.56 5.04
CA LYS A 42 -4.69 -1.80 4.25
C LYS A 42 -6.08 -2.45 4.24
N GLU A 43 -6.86 -2.24 5.29
CA GLU A 43 -8.22 -2.73 5.46
C GLU A 43 -9.23 -1.92 4.64
N ASP A 44 -8.82 -0.78 4.08
CA ASP A 44 -9.64 -0.05 3.13
C ASP A 44 -9.83 -0.89 1.86
N SER A 45 -11.02 -0.77 1.25
CA SER A 45 -11.40 -1.60 0.11
C SER A 45 -10.45 -1.45 -1.09
N VAL A 46 -10.33 -2.51 -1.89
CA VAL A 46 -9.66 -2.46 -3.21
C VAL A 46 -10.23 -1.32 -4.09
N HIS A 47 -11.52 -0.98 -3.93
CA HIS A 47 -12.13 0.15 -4.60
C HIS A 47 -11.51 1.49 -4.22
N ALA A 48 -11.08 1.67 -2.97
CA ALA A 48 -10.40 2.87 -2.52
C ALA A 48 -9.02 3.01 -3.20
N LEU A 49 -8.26 1.91 -3.31
CA LEU A 49 -7.00 1.88 -4.07
C LEU A 49 -7.20 2.23 -5.55
N LEU A 50 -8.21 1.62 -6.19
CA LEU A 50 -8.56 1.91 -7.58
C LEU A 50 -9.02 3.37 -7.75
N GLY A 51 -9.70 3.94 -6.76
CA GLY A 51 -10.09 5.34 -6.73
C GLY A 51 -8.88 6.27 -6.78
N GLU A 52 -7.83 5.99 -6.00
CA GLU A 52 -6.61 6.80 -5.98
C GLU A 52 -5.84 6.71 -7.30
N LEU A 53 -5.78 5.53 -7.91
CA LEU A 53 -5.21 5.35 -9.26
C LEU A 53 -5.98 6.14 -10.31
N ARG A 54 -7.33 6.07 -10.29
CA ARG A 54 -8.19 6.84 -11.21
C ARG A 54 -8.06 8.35 -11.01
N ALA A 55 -7.76 8.79 -9.80
CA ALA A 55 -7.48 10.19 -9.48
C ALA A 55 -6.07 10.66 -9.94
N GLY A 56 -5.34 9.82 -10.70
CA GLY A 56 -4.02 10.16 -11.22
C GLY A 56 -2.90 10.10 -10.18
N ARG A 57 -3.13 9.43 -9.04
CA ARG A 57 -2.11 9.27 -7.99
C ARG A 57 -1.35 7.97 -8.18
N SER A 58 -0.10 7.98 -7.72
CA SER A 58 0.73 6.79 -7.62
C SER A 58 0.55 6.10 -6.27
N LEU A 59 0.52 4.76 -6.27
CA LEU A 59 0.41 3.97 -5.04
C LEU A 59 1.80 3.55 -4.52
N GLY A 60 2.02 3.72 -3.22
CA GLY A 60 3.16 3.18 -2.51
C GLY A 60 2.77 1.93 -1.72
N LEU A 61 3.33 0.78 -2.08
CA LEU A 61 3.09 -0.52 -1.44
C LEU A 61 4.41 -1.10 -0.93
N LEU A 62 4.35 -1.80 0.20
CA LEU A 62 5.47 -2.56 0.74
C LEU A 62 5.18 -4.04 0.52
N LEU A 63 5.89 -4.65 -0.43
CA LEU A 63 5.59 -5.99 -0.97
C LEU A 63 6.50 -7.10 -0.44
N ASP A 64 7.43 -6.78 0.45
CA ASP A 64 8.39 -7.70 1.06
C ASP A 64 7.95 -8.16 2.47
N GLN A 65 6.72 -7.85 2.88
CA GLN A 65 6.19 -8.21 4.19
C GLN A 65 5.40 -9.50 4.17
N ARG A 66 5.48 -10.28 5.25
CA ARG A 66 4.65 -11.47 5.39
C ARG A 66 3.16 -11.12 5.37
N HIS A 67 2.39 -11.84 4.55
CA HIS A 67 0.94 -11.72 4.43
C HIS A 67 0.28 -13.09 4.57
N ASP A 68 -0.30 -13.40 5.74
CA ASP A 68 -0.74 -14.76 6.05
C ASP A 68 -1.85 -15.33 5.13
N VAL A 69 -2.50 -14.50 4.33
CA VAL A 69 -3.59 -14.89 3.41
C VAL A 69 -3.13 -14.91 1.94
N ALA A 70 -1.86 -14.66 1.65
CA ALA A 70 -1.34 -14.67 0.28
C ALA A 70 -0.75 -16.03 -0.10
N ASP A 71 -0.87 -16.37 -1.38
CA ASP A 71 -0.13 -17.49 -1.96
C ASP A 71 1.38 -17.24 -1.83
N ALA A 72 2.10 -18.32 -1.55
CA ALA A 72 3.55 -18.25 -1.43
C ALA A 72 4.19 -18.10 -2.81
N VAL A 73 5.13 -17.17 -2.93
CA VAL A 73 6.04 -17.09 -4.09
C VAL A 73 7.43 -17.52 -3.70
N ASP A 74 8.23 -17.86 -4.70
CA ASP A 74 9.64 -18.07 -4.49
C ASP A 74 10.32 -16.73 -4.17
N PHE A 75 10.83 -16.60 -2.95
CA PHE A 75 11.55 -15.44 -2.47
C PHE A 75 12.90 -15.90 -1.90
N PHE A 76 13.96 -15.69 -2.69
CA PHE A 76 15.31 -16.19 -2.39
C PHE A 76 15.41 -17.72 -2.23
N GLY A 77 14.73 -18.48 -3.10
CA GLY A 77 14.75 -19.95 -3.07
C GLY A 77 13.90 -20.56 -1.96
N ARG A 78 13.05 -19.76 -1.32
CA ARG A 78 12.18 -20.18 -0.20
C ARG A 78 10.76 -19.70 -0.45
N PRO A 79 9.74 -20.57 -0.30
CA PRO A 79 8.35 -20.15 -0.35
C PRO A 79 8.06 -19.12 0.75
N ALA A 80 7.58 -17.94 0.34
CA ALA A 80 7.23 -16.86 1.26
C ALA A 80 5.85 -16.26 0.88
N PRO A 81 4.90 -16.19 1.82
CA PRO A 81 3.62 -15.55 1.58
C PRO A 81 3.81 -14.03 1.74
N VAL A 82 3.93 -13.33 0.61
CA VAL A 82 4.14 -11.88 0.51
C VAL A 82 2.87 -11.22 -0.05
N PRO A 83 2.64 -9.91 0.13
CA PRO A 83 1.42 -9.26 -0.27
C PRO A 83 1.51 -9.08 -1.79
N ILE A 84 0.93 -10.00 -2.55
CA ILE A 84 0.73 -9.81 -3.97
C ILE A 84 -0.63 -9.17 -4.13
N VAL A 85 -0.65 -8.02 -4.82
CA VAL A 85 -1.90 -7.55 -5.38
C VAL A 85 -2.17 -8.48 -6.55
N ASP A 86 -3.06 -9.45 -6.36
CA ASP A 86 -3.58 -10.20 -7.49
C ASP A 86 -4.13 -9.20 -8.48
N ALA A 87 -3.53 -9.14 -9.66
CA ALA A 87 -4.07 -8.34 -10.74
C ALA A 87 -5.51 -8.82 -10.93
N PRO A 88 -6.53 -7.94 -10.85
CA PRO A 88 -7.90 -8.36 -11.11
C PRO A 88 -7.88 -9.05 -12.45
N SER A 89 -8.16 -10.34 -12.45
CA SER A 89 -8.07 -11.19 -13.62
C SER A 89 -8.86 -10.50 -14.73
N ARG A 90 -8.14 -9.94 -15.70
CA ARG A 90 -8.69 -9.17 -16.80
C ARG A 90 -9.51 -10.12 -17.67
N LYS A 91 -10.76 -10.37 -17.30
CA LYS A 91 -11.81 -10.65 -18.27
C LYS A 91 -12.41 -9.32 -18.68
N VAL A 92 -11.61 -8.51 -19.38
CA VAL A 92 -12.18 -7.51 -20.30
C VAL A 92 -12.50 -8.32 -21.55
N ALA A 93 -13.72 -8.83 -21.61
CA ALA A 93 -14.30 -9.25 -22.88
C ALA A 93 -14.43 -7.97 -23.72
N VAL A 94 -13.66 -7.92 -24.82
CA VAL A 94 -13.99 -7.10 -25.98
C VAL A 94 -14.80 -7.99 -26.91
#